data_AF-A0A957V4M2-F1
#
_entry.id   AF-A0A957V4M2-F1
#
_cell.length_a   1.000
_cell.length_b   1.000
_cell.length_c   1.000
_cell.angle_alpha   90.00
_cell.angle_beta   90.00
_cell.angle_gamma   90.00
#
_symmetry.space_group_name_H-M   'P 1'
#
loop_
_entity.id
_entity.type
_entity.pdbx_description
1 polymer ?
#
loop_
_entity_poly.entity_id
_entity_poly.type
_entity_poly.pdbx_seq_one_letter_code
_entity_poly.pdbx_strand_id
1 'polypeptide(L)'
;LDTAAEALDQAEHTLNRMVQAGLGDEEAKAQRAQIAYLRARYALATDNVAESLAWTEHAMASDRFFANNPAFFYTHLVENGHYAEALGLTRRDQANPIRAGFWSGLAMQRMGRSAEAERQWRQLLRAPLPEDERIDIFEYILAHYYLGDREGRGLALALDTIREQDDAAYGLFFLAGLGWALRGDMTAAHANLRLALMRSKATAIGRHLPRQWWPFCTDLVQPSPLHALATYFGVAPEAQP
;
A
#
# COMPACT_ATOMS: atom_id res chain seq x y z
N LEU A 1 5.06 18.87 12.12
CA LEU A 1 4.87 19.13 10.67
C LEU A 1 5.80 20.24 10.21
N ASP A 2 6.00 21.28 11.03
CA ASP A 2 6.93 22.39 10.76
C ASP A 2 8.37 21.92 10.44
N THR A 3 8.90 20.97 11.21
CA THR A 3 10.23 20.36 10.95
C THR A 3 10.32 19.64 9.59
N ALA A 4 9.20 19.12 9.06
CA ALA A 4 9.18 18.43 7.78
C ALA A 4 9.20 19.41 6.60
N ALA A 5 8.51 20.55 6.73
CA ALA A 5 8.57 21.63 5.74
C ALA A 5 9.99 22.22 5.65
N GLU A 6 10.58 22.54 6.80
CA GLU A 6 11.95 23.05 6.88
C GLU A 6 12.98 22.09 6.25
N ALA A 7 12.83 20.79 6.51
CA ALA A 7 13.70 19.77 5.93
C ALA A 7 13.58 19.69 4.39
N LEU A 8 12.37 19.87 3.84
CA LEU A 8 12.15 19.88 2.40
C LEU A 8 12.78 21.11 1.75
N ASP A 9 12.62 22.28 2.35
CA ASP A 9 13.25 23.51 1.87
C ASP A 9 14.79 23.41 1.95
N GLN A 10 15.33 22.84 3.03
CA GLN A 10 16.76 22.60 3.16
C GLN A 10 17.31 21.60 2.14
N ALA A 11 16.56 20.54 1.83
CA ALA A 11 16.92 19.57 0.81
C ALA A 11 16.98 20.23 -0.58
N GLU A 12 16.00 21.06 -0.90
CA GLU A 12 15.96 21.81 -2.17
C GLU A 12 17.12 22.82 -2.27
N HIS A 13 17.40 23.59 -1.20
CA HIS A 13 18.55 24.47 -1.17
C HIS A 13 19.87 23.72 -1.34
N THR A 14 20.00 22.53 -0.75
CA THR A 14 21.21 21.71 -0.88
C THR A 14 21.37 21.20 -2.30
N LEU A 15 20.30 20.69 -2.91
CA LEU A 15 20.31 20.26 -4.31
C LEU A 15 20.70 21.40 -5.26
N ASN A 16 20.14 22.60 -5.07
CA ASN A 16 20.47 23.75 -5.89
C ASN A 16 21.97 24.13 -5.82
N ARG A 17 22.59 24.03 -4.63
CA ARG A 17 24.05 24.21 -4.49
C ARG A 17 24.84 23.11 -5.20
N MET A 18 24.40 21.86 -5.13
CA MET A 18 25.06 20.74 -5.83
C MET A 18 24.98 20.91 -7.35
N VAL A 19 23.84 21.34 -7.88
CA VAL A 19 23.67 21.66 -9.30
C VAL A 19 24.62 22.78 -9.72
N GLN A 20 24.71 23.85 -8.93
CA GLN A 20 25.69 24.93 -9.18
C GLN A 20 27.15 24.44 -9.11
N ALA A 21 27.43 23.42 -8.30
CA ALA A 21 28.74 22.79 -8.17
C ALA A 21 29.02 21.73 -9.25
N GLY A 22 28.12 21.55 -10.23
CA GLY A 22 28.33 20.66 -11.38
C GLY A 22 27.70 19.27 -11.26
N LEU A 23 26.67 19.09 -10.43
CA LEU A 23 25.88 17.86 -10.43
C LEU A 23 25.27 17.61 -11.81
N GLY A 24 25.34 16.36 -12.29
CA GLY A 24 24.81 15.98 -13.60
C GLY A 24 23.29 16.17 -13.70
N ASP A 25 22.82 16.56 -14.88
CA ASP A 25 21.42 16.93 -15.12
C ASP A 25 20.41 15.80 -14.80
N GLU A 26 20.73 14.56 -15.15
CA GLU A 26 19.84 13.41 -14.88
C GLU A 26 19.75 13.11 -13.38
N GLU A 27 20.87 13.21 -12.66
CA GLU A 27 20.89 13.04 -11.20
C GLU A 27 20.14 14.19 -10.52
N ALA A 28 20.30 15.42 -11.01
CA ALA A 28 19.56 16.57 -10.52
C ALA A 28 18.04 16.41 -10.74
N LYS A 29 17.61 15.89 -11.89
CA LYS A 29 16.19 15.59 -12.16
C LYS A 29 15.64 14.52 -11.21
N ALA A 30 16.37 13.43 -11.02
CA ALA A 30 15.97 12.37 -10.10
C ALA A 30 15.82 12.90 -8.65
N GLN A 31 16.76 13.71 -8.18
CA GLN A 31 16.67 14.31 -6.84
C GLN A 31 15.52 15.32 -6.73
N ARG A 32 15.27 16.14 -7.77
CA ARG A 32 14.10 17.04 -7.81
C ARG A 32 12.78 16.26 -7.75
N ALA A 33 12.69 15.16 -8.50
CA ALA A 33 11.50 14.31 -8.48
C ALA A 33 11.29 13.66 -7.11
N GLN A 34 12.37 13.23 -6.43
CA GLN A 34 12.29 12.72 -5.07
C GLN A 34 11.81 13.78 -4.07
N ILE A 35 12.32 15.02 -4.16
CA ILE A 35 11.85 16.14 -3.34
C ILE A 35 10.37 16.41 -3.62
N ALA A 36 9.95 16.42 -4.88
CA ALA A 36 8.56 16.62 -5.29
C ALA A 36 7.64 15.52 -4.74
N TYR A 37 8.05 14.26 -4.78
CA TYR A 37 7.32 13.17 -4.14
C TYR A 37 7.13 13.40 -2.64
N LEU A 38 8.18 13.84 -1.93
CA LEU A 38 8.08 14.13 -0.50
C LEU A 38 7.19 15.36 -0.22
N ARG A 39 7.26 16.41 -1.05
CA ARG A 39 6.34 17.56 -0.99
C ARG A 39 4.89 17.14 -1.21
N ALA A 40 4.62 16.24 -2.17
CA ALA A 40 3.29 15.70 -2.40
C ALA A 40 2.74 14.99 -1.15
N ARG A 41 3.58 14.19 -0.47
CA ARG A 41 3.20 13.51 0.77
C ARG A 41 2.99 14.48 1.94
N TYR A 42 3.84 15.50 2.05
CA TYR A 42 3.68 16.53 3.07
C TYR A 42 2.35 17.29 2.88
N ALA A 43 2.07 17.76 1.66
CA ALA A 43 0.83 18.46 1.33
C ALA A 43 -0.40 17.59 1.61
N LEU A 44 -0.34 16.28 1.32
CA LEU A 44 -1.42 15.37 1.65
C LEU A 44 -1.62 15.22 3.17
N ALA A 45 -0.53 15.12 3.92
CA ALA A 45 -0.58 15.02 5.38
C ALA A 45 -1.10 16.30 6.07
N THR A 46 -1.10 17.43 5.37
CA THR A 46 -1.69 18.71 5.81
C THR A 46 -3.05 18.99 5.16
N ASP A 47 -3.68 17.97 4.55
CA ASP A 47 -4.99 18.03 3.87
C ASP A 47 -5.04 19.03 2.68
N ASN A 48 -3.89 19.39 2.12
CA ASN A 48 -3.79 20.18 0.89
C ASN A 48 -3.70 19.28 -0.34
N VAL A 49 -4.83 18.66 -0.68
CA VAL A 49 -4.94 17.69 -1.80
C VAL A 49 -4.53 18.29 -3.14
N ALA A 50 -4.92 19.54 -3.40
CA ALA A 50 -4.63 20.22 -4.67
C ALA A 50 -3.11 20.40 -4.86
N GLU A 51 -2.40 20.83 -3.81
CA GLU A 51 -0.95 20.94 -3.84
C GLU A 51 -0.27 19.57 -3.92
N SER A 52 -0.81 18.57 -3.21
CA SER A 52 -0.32 17.19 -3.31
C SER A 52 -0.32 16.69 -4.75
N LEU A 53 -1.44 16.86 -5.46
CA LEU A 53 -1.57 16.46 -6.87
C LEU A 53 -0.64 17.24 -7.80
N ALA A 54 -0.44 18.54 -7.56
CA ALA A 54 0.49 19.35 -8.34
C ALA A 54 1.93 18.81 -8.22
N TRP A 55 2.37 18.48 -7.00
CA TRP A 55 3.68 17.89 -6.77
C TRP A 55 3.80 16.46 -7.30
N THR A 56 2.72 15.67 -7.27
CA THR A 56 2.65 14.36 -7.94
C THR A 56 2.91 14.48 -9.44
N GLU A 57 2.21 15.38 -10.14
CA GLU A 57 2.42 15.59 -11.57
C GLU A 57 3.85 16.05 -11.85
N HIS A 58 4.40 16.94 -11.01
CA HIS A 58 5.78 17.40 -11.16
C HIS A 58 6.79 16.25 -11.00
N ALA A 59 6.61 15.37 -10.01
CA ALA A 59 7.48 14.21 -9.80
C ALA A 59 7.43 13.24 -10.99
N MET A 60 6.22 12.89 -11.44
CA MET A 60 6.01 11.98 -12.58
C MET A 60 6.52 12.57 -13.91
N ALA A 61 6.42 13.88 -14.12
CA ALA A 61 6.95 14.53 -15.31
C ALA A 61 8.48 14.63 -15.30
N SER A 62 9.10 14.68 -14.11
CA SER A 62 10.54 14.92 -13.96
C SER A 62 11.36 13.63 -14.01
N ASP A 63 10.78 12.48 -13.67
CA ASP A 63 11.51 11.23 -13.55
C ASP A 63 10.68 10.00 -13.94
N ARG A 64 11.31 9.07 -14.68
CA ARG A 64 10.66 7.87 -15.21
C ARG A 64 10.30 6.86 -14.13
N PHE A 65 11.06 6.80 -13.04
CA PHE A 65 10.74 5.88 -11.95
C PHE A 65 9.39 6.25 -11.34
N PHE A 66 9.12 7.54 -11.07
CA PHE A 66 7.80 7.96 -10.60
C PHE A 66 6.70 7.84 -11.67
N ALA A 67 7.00 8.15 -12.93
CA ALA A 67 6.05 7.98 -14.04
C ALA A 67 5.57 6.54 -14.17
N ASN A 68 6.48 5.57 -14.02
CA ASN A 68 6.21 4.14 -14.15
C ASN A 68 5.65 3.51 -12.87
N ASN A 69 5.70 4.23 -11.73
CA ASN A 69 5.24 3.74 -10.44
C ASN A 69 4.26 4.72 -9.77
N PRO A 70 3.12 5.04 -10.41
CA PRO A 70 2.12 5.95 -9.84
C PRO A 70 1.52 5.46 -8.50
N ALA A 71 1.73 4.19 -8.16
CA ALA A 71 1.37 3.60 -6.87
C ALA A 71 1.96 4.32 -5.67
N PHE A 72 3.11 4.99 -5.81
CA PHE A 72 3.67 5.85 -4.75
C PHE A 72 2.74 7.00 -4.36
N PHE A 73 1.78 7.38 -5.21
CA PHE A 73 0.88 8.50 -4.96
C PHE A 73 -0.54 8.05 -4.66
N TYR A 74 -1.12 7.17 -5.49
CA TYR A 74 -2.54 6.84 -5.31
C TYR A 74 -2.82 6.01 -4.06
N THR A 75 -1.86 5.22 -3.58
CA THR A 75 -2.03 4.43 -2.34
C THR A 75 -2.17 5.37 -1.14
N HIS A 76 -1.35 6.41 -1.06
CA HIS A 76 -1.46 7.45 -0.04
C HIS A 76 -2.75 8.26 -0.15
N LEU A 77 -3.23 8.56 -1.36
CA LEU A 77 -4.54 9.21 -1.53
C LEU A 77 -5.67 8.34 -0.96
N VAL A 78 -5.66 7.02 -1.21
CA VAL A 78 -6.64 6.08 -0.63
C VAL A 78 -6.52 6.02 0.90
N GLU A 79 -5.30 5.94 1.43
CA GLU A 79 -5.04 5.92 2.87
C GLU A 79 -5.58 7.16 3.60
N ASN A 80 -5.62 8.32 2.93
CA ASN A 80 -6.09 9.60 3.48
C ASN A 80 -7.54 9.94 3.08
N GLY A 81 -8.26 9.04 2.39
CA GLY A 81 -9.67 9.23 2.07
C GLY A 81 -9.97 9.98 0.76
N HIS A 82 -8.95 10.32 -0.03
CA HIS A 82 -9.08 11.04 -1.31
C HIS A 82 -9.28 10.05 -2.47
N TYR A 83 -10.39 9.31 -2.41
CA TYR A 83 -10.66 8.19 -3.29
C TYR A 83 -10.88 8.60 -4.76
N ALA A 84 -11.51 9.76 -5.00
CA ALA A 84 -11.80 10.22 -6.36
C ALA A 84 -10.50 10.58 -7.11
N GLU A 85 -9.59 11.26 -6.42
CA GLU A 85 -8.26 11.62 -6.91
C GLU A 85 -7.40 10.38 -7.14
N ALA A 86 -7.44 9.42 -6.20
CA ALA A 86 -6.76 8.15 -6.35
C ALA A 86 -7.21 7.40 -7.62
N LEU A 87 -8.53 7.35 -7.89
CA LEU A 87 -9.09 6.75 -9.11
C LEU A 87 -8.63 7.45 -10.40
N GLY A 88 -8.27 8.73 -10.32
CA GLY A 88 -7.63 9.45 -11.43
C GLY A 88 -6.25 8.86 -11.77
N LEU A 89 -5.44 8.61 -10.74
CA LEU A 89 -4.08 8.12 -10.88
C LEU A 89 -3.97 6.62 -11.13
N THR A 90 -4.84 5.78 -10.56
CA THR A 90 -4.80 4.32 -10.80
C THR A 90 -4.97 3.98 -12.28
N ARG A 91 -5.73 4.78 -13.04
CA ARG A 91 -5.90 4.63 -14.50
C ARG A 91 -4.59 4.83 -15.28
N ARG A 92 -3.57 5.44 -14.69
CA ARG A 92 -2.25 5.63 -15.29
C ARG A 92 -1.31 4.45 -15.02
N ASP A 93 -1.60 3.58 -14.04
CA ASP A 93 -0.77 2.41 -13.70
C ASP A 93 -1.07 1.22 -14.64
N GLN A 94 -0.78 1.39 -15.92
CA GLN A 94 -1.00 0.35 -16.92
C GLN A 94 0.02 -0.79 -16.83
N ALA A 95 1.20 -0.51 -16.26
CA ALA A 95 2.26 -1.50 -16.09
C ALA A 95 1.92 -2.54 -15.00
N ASN A 96 1.03 -2.21 -14.06
CA ASN A 96 0.72 -3.08 -12.92
C ASN A 96 -0.80 -3.23 -12.76
N PRO A 97 -1.48 -3.92 -13.70
CA PRO A 97 -2.94 -3.98 -13.76
C PRO A 97 -3.58 -4.65 -12.54
N ILE A 98 -2.89 -5.60 -11.89
CA ILE A 98 -3.35 -6.23 -10.65
C ILE A 98 -3.40 -5.19 -9.53
N ARG A 99 -2.29 -4.49 -9.29
CA ARG A 99 -2.23 -3.47 -8.24
C ARG A 99 -3.19 -2.32 -8.54
N ALA A 100 -3.19 -1.79 -9.75
CA ALA A 100 -4.12 -0.74 -10.18
C ALA A 100 -5.59 -1.16 -9.98
N GLY A 101 -5.92 -2.39 -10.38
CA GLY A 101 -7.26 -2.93 -10.28
C GLY A 101 -7.72 -3.12 -8.84
N PHE A 102 -6.86 -3.63 -7.96
CA PHE A 102 -7.18 -3.78 -6.54
C PHE A 102 -7.47 -2.44 -5.87
N TRP A 103 -6.54 -1.48 -6.00
CA TRP A 103 -6.66 -0.17 -5.37
C TRP A 103 -7.82 0.66 -5.94
N SER A 104 -8.12 0.51 -7.23
CA SER A 104 -9.32 1.07 -7.84
C SER A 104 -10.61 0.49 -7.20
N GLY A 105 -10.68 -0.82 -7.03
CA GLY A 105 -11.80 -1.47 -6.35
C GLY A 105 -11.93 -1.01 -4.89
N LEU A 106 -10.83 -0.91 -4.15
CA LEU A 106 -10.83 -0.43 -2.77
C LEU A 106 -11.34 1.01 -2.66
N ALA A 107 -10.85 1.91 -3.52
CA ALA A 107 -11.34 3.29 -3.59
C ALA A 107 -12.85 3.34 -3.87
N MET A 108 -13.34 2.56 -4.83
CA MET A 108 -14.79 2.47 -5.13
C MET A 108 -15.59 1.96 -3.92
N GLN A 109 -15.11 0.93 -3.23
CA GLN A 109 -15.79 0.39 -2.06
C GLN A 109 -15.89 1.45 -0.96
N ARG A 110 -14.82 2.18 -0.69
CA ARG A 110 -14.79 3.25 0.32
C ARG A 110 -15.69 4.43 -0.02
N MET A 111 -15.94 4.68 -1.30
CA MET A 111 -16.94 5.63 -1.78
C MET A 111 -18.39 5.10 -1.70
N GLY A 112 -18.62 3.91 -1.15
CA GLY A 112 -19.95 3.27 -1.09
C GLY A 112 -20.38 2.59 -2.40
N ARG A 113 -19.49 2.48 -3.39
CA ARG A 113 -19.76 1.88 -4.72
C ARG A 113 -19.44 0.38 -4.71
N SER A 114 -19.99 -0.35 -3.74
CA SER A 114 -19.62 -1.76 -3.48
C SER A 114 -19.82 -2.69 -4.68
N ALA A 115 -20.90 -2.51 -5.45
CA ALA A 115 -21.16 -3.33 -6.64
C ALA A 115 -20.11 -3.10 -7.74
N GLU A 116 -19.56 -1.89 -7.86
CA GLU A 116 -18.50 -1.59 -8.82
C GLU A 116 -17.15 -2.15 -8.37
N ALA A 117 -16.85 -2.02 -7.08
CA ALA A 117 -15.66 -2.64 -6.46
C ALA A 117 -15.65 -4.16 -6.66
N GLU A 118 -16.77 -4.83 -6.39
CA GLU A 118 -16.89 -6.27 -6.57
C GLU A 118 -16.68 -6.69 -8.03
N ARG A 119 -17.28 -5.97 -8.99
CA ARG A 119 -17.04 -6.22 -10.42
C ARG A 119 -15.58 -6.03 -10.79
N GLN A 120 -14.93 -4.99 -10.29
CA GLN A 120 -13.52 -4.70 -10.54
C GLN A 120 -12.62 -5.84 -10.04
N TRP A 121 -12.80 -6.31 -8.80
CA TRP A 121 -11.98 -7.41 -8.27
C TRP A 121 -12.28 -8.74 -8.96
N ARG A 122 -13.54 -9.03 -9.31
CA ARG A 122 -13.87 -10.21 -10.11
C ARG A 122 -13.22 -10.17 -11.49
N GLN A 123 -13.12 -9.00 -12.12
CA GLN A 123 -12.44 -8.83 -13.40
C GLN A 123 -10.93 -9.01 -13.24
N LEU A 124 -10.32 -8.42 -12.21
CA LEU A 124 -8.90 -8.60 -11.89
C LEU A 124 -8.54 -10.08 -11.76
N LEU A 125 -9.32 -10.85 -11.00
CA LEU A 125 -9.06 -12.29 -10.76
C LEU A 125 -9.35 -13.19 -11.97
N ARG A 126 -9.89 -12.65 -13.08
CA ARG A 126 -10.03 -13.39 -14.35
C ARG A 126 -8.82 -13.22 -15.25
N ALA A 127 -7.97 -12.23 -15.01
CA ALA A 127 -6.78 -12.03 -15.81
C ALA A 127 -5.82 -13.21 -15.59
N PRO A 128 -5.18 -13.73 -16.66
CA PRO A 128 -4.13 -14.73 -16.48
C PRO A 128 -3.02 -14.13 -15.62
N LEU A 129 -2.57 -14.88 -14.62
CA LEU A 129 -1.40 -14.53 -13.85
C LEU A 129 -0.17 -14.62 -14.77
N PRO A 130 0.71 -13.60 -14.80
CA PRO A 130 1.98 -13.69 -15.50
C PRO A 130 2.78 -14.92 -15.05
N GLU A 131 3.31 -15.70 -15.99
CA GLU A 131 4.07 -16.93 -15.70
C GLU A 131 5.49 -16.64 -15.16
N ASP A 132 6.10 -15.50 -15.54
CA ASP A 132 7.53 -15.21 -15.32
C ASP A 132 7.82 -13.94 -14.50
N GLU A 133 6.80 -13.21 -14.07
CA GLU A 133 6.99 -11.96 -13.33
C GLU A 133 6.61 -12.10 -11.86
N ARG A 134 7.29 -11.34 -11.01
CA ARG A 134 6.89 -11.13 -9.62
C ARG A 134 5.50 -10.51 -9.63
N ILE A 135 4.48 -11.35 -9.61
CA ILE A 135 3.09 -10.93 -9.47
C ILE A 135 3.02 -10.03 -8.24
N ASP A 136 2.28 -8.93 -8.31
CA ASP A 136 1.81 -8.17 -7.16
C ASP A 136 0.83 -9.04 -6.35
N ILE A 137 1.37 -10.13 -5.79
CA ILE A 137 0.63 -11.23 -5.19
C ILE A 137 -0.14 -10.74 -3.97
N PHE A 138 0.34 -9.65 -3.36
CA PHE A 138 -0.28 -9.01 -2.23
C PHE A 138 -1.68 -8.48 -2.59
N GLU A 139 -1.77 -7.60 -3.58
CA GLU A 139 -3.05 -7.08 -4.08
C GLU A 139 -3.94 -8.15 -4.71
N TYR A 140 -3.35 -9.16 -5.36
CA TYR A 140 -4.10 -10.29 -5.89
C TYR A 140 -4.79 -11.10 -4.78
N ILE A 141 -4.06 -11.45 -3.72
CA ILE A 141 -4.61 -12.16 -2.55
C ILE A 141 -5.65 -11.30 -1.84
N LEU A 142 -5.40 -10.00 -1.66
CA LEU A 142 -6.39 -9.10 -1.06
C LEU A 142 -7.68 -9.04 -1.88
N ALA A 143 -7.63 -9.03 -3.21
CA ALA A 143 -8.82 -9.08 -4.04
C ALA A 143 -9.66 -10.35 -3.78
N HIS A 144 -9.03 -11.50 -3.52
CA HIS A 144 -9.74 -12.70 -3.07
C HIS A 144 -10.43 -12.48 -1.71
N TYR A 145 -9.73 -11.89 -0.75
CA TYR A 145 -10.27 -11.64 0.60
C TYR A 145 -11.46 -10.67 0.59
N TYR A 146 -11.38 -9.59 -0.20
CA TYR A 146 -12.48 -8.64 -0.35
C TYR A 146 -13.71 -9.23 -1.07
N LEU A 147 -13.54 -10.33 -1.81
CA LEU A 147 -14.65 -11.14 -2.35
C LEU A 147 -15.08 -12.27 -1.39
N GLY A 148 -14.55 -12.27 -0.16
CA GLY A 148 -14.86 -13.19 0.94
C GLY A 148 -14.10 -14.52 0.92
N ASP A 149 -13.23 -14.76 -0.06
CA ASP A 149 -12.37 -15.96 -0.22
C ASP A 149 -13.03 -17.29 0.17
N ARG A 150 -14.27 -17.52 -0.32
CA ARG A 150 -15.11 -18.65 0.11
C ARG A 150 -14.43 -20.01 -0.10
N GLU A 151 -13.74 -20.14 -1.23
CA GLU A 151 -13.00 -21.35 -1.62
C GLU A 151 -11.58 -21.42 -1.02
N GLY A 152 -11.14 -20.38 -0.30
CA GLY A 152 -9.81 -20.34 0.33
C GLY A 152 -8.65 -20.21 -0.65
N ARG A 153 -8.89 -19.68 -1.87
CA ARG A 153 -7.87 -19.58 -2.92
C ARG A 153 -6.80 -18.55 -2.57
N GLY A 154 -7.20 -17.41 -2.02
CA GLY A 154 -6.26 -16.37 -1.59
C GLY A 154 -5.35 -16.84 -0.47
N LEU A 155 -5.93 -17.52 0.53
CA LEU A 155 -5.17 -18.12 1.63
C LEU A 155 -4.24 -19.24 1.15
N ALA A 156 -4.72 -20.15 0.30
CA ALA A 156 -3.89 -21.23 -0.25
C ALA A 156 -2.68 -20.66 -1.00
N LEU A 157 -2.90 -19.66 -1.87
CA LEU A 157 -1.81 -18.99 -2.59
C LEU A 157 -0.79 -18.37 -1.64
N ALA A 158 -1.22 -17.66 -0.60
CA ALA A 158 -0.31 -17.08 0.39
C ALA A 158 0.57 -18.15 1.06
N LEU A 159 -0.03 -19.27 1.46
CA LEU A 159 0.66 -20.36 2.15
C LEU A 159 1.62 -21.12 1.23
N ASP A 160 1.21 -21.39 -0.01
CA ASP A 160 2.05 -22.07 -0.99
C ASP A 160 3.26 -21.19 -1.37
N THR A 161 3.06 -19.87 -1.57
CA THR A 161 4.18 -18.94 -1.80
C THR A 161 5.14 -18.88 -0.61
N ILE A 162 4.64 -18.92 0.63
CA ILE A 162 5.50 -19.00 1.83
C ILE A 162 6.34 -20.29 1.83
N ARG A 163 5.76 -21.42 1.39
CA ARG A 163 6.45 -22.71 1.36
C ARG A 163 7.51 -22.80 0.27
N GLU A 164 7.31 -22.11 -0.84
CA GLU A 164 8.24 -22.10 -1.98
C GLU A 164 9.40 -21.12 -1.80
N GLN A 165 9.27 -20.13 -0.91
CA GLN A 165 10.28 -19.09 -0.71
C GLN A 165 10.97 -19.20 0.65
N ASP A 166 12.28 -19.50 0.63
CA ASP A 166 13.11 -19.58 1.86
C ASP A 166 13.17 -18.26 2.65
N ASP A 167 13.06 -17.13 1.94
CA ASP A 167 13.00 -15.77 2.53
C ASP A 167 11.69 -15.06 2.18
N ALA A 168 10.56 -15.76 2.39
CA ALA A 168 9.23 -15.20 2.20
C ALA A 168 9.08 -13.85 2.92
N ALA A 169 8.64 -12.83 2.17
CA ALA A 169 8.45 -11.49 2.70
C ALA A 169 7.42 -11.48 3.84
N TYR A 170 7.64 -10.64 4.86
CA TYR A 170 6.74 -10.51 6.01
C TYR A 170 5.28 -10.18 5.61
N GLY A 171 5.08 -9.53 4.46
CA GLY A 171 3.77 -9.28 3.88
C GLY A 171 2.98 -10.56 3.58
N LEU A 172 3.63 -11.64 3.16
CA LEU A 172 2.95 -12.92 2.91
C LEU A 172 2.43 -13.54 4.21
N PHE A 173 3.21 -13.47 5.30
CA PHE A 173 2.76 -13.92 6.62
C PHE A 173 1.60 -13.06 7.15
N PHE A 174 1.60 -11.76 6.86
CA PHE A 174 0.44 -10.91 7.15
C PHE A 174 -0.80 -11.37 6.39
N LEU A 175 -0.70 -11.62 5.09
CA LEU A 175 -1.83 -12.11 4.27
C LEU A 175 -2.34 -13.46 4.76
N ALA A 176 -1.44 -14.42 5.04
CA ALA A 176 -1.84 -15.70 5.61
C ALA A 176 -2.57 -15.53 6.95
N GLY A 177 -2.08 -14.65 7.82
CA GLY A 177 -2.75 -14.32 9.09
C GLY A 177 -4.14 -13.71 8.90
N LEU A 178 -4.28 -12.78 7.96
CA LEU A 178 -5.55 -12.15 7.58
C LEU A 178 -6.53 -13.18 6.98
N GLY A 179 -6.06 -14.06 6.11
CA GLY A 179 -6.87 -15.12 5.50
C GLY A 179 -7.40 -16.12 6.54
N TRP A 180 -6.59 -16.51 7.53
CA TRP A 180 -7.07 -17.33 8.65
C TRP A 180 -8.09 -16.60 9.53
N ALA A 181 -7.86 -15.32 9.83
CA ALA A 181 -8.78 -14.51 10.61
C ALA A 181 -10.14 -14.32 9.91
N LEU A 182 -10.14 -14.08 8.59
CA LEU A 182 -11.34 -14.01 7.74
C LEU A 182 -12.18 -15.30 7.84
N ARG A 183 -11.51 -16.45 8.04
CA ARG A 183 -12.14 -17.78 8.17
C ARG A 183 -12.46 -18.16 9.62
N GLY A 184 -12.18 -17.29 10.58
CA GLY A 184 -12.46 -17.51 12.00
C GLY A 184 -11.41 -18.34 12.75
N ASP A 185 -10.29 -18.71 12.13
CA ASP A 185 -9.19 -19.41 12.81
C ASP A 185 -8.20 -18.41 13.41
N MET A 186 -8.51 -17.92 14.60
CA MET A 186 -7.67 -16.94 15.29
C MET A 186 -6.34 -17.52 15.79
N THR A 187 -6.26 -18.82 16.02
CA THR A 187 -5.01 -19.48 16.44
C THR A 187 -3.99 -19.42 15.32
N ALA A 188 -4.38 -19.84 14.11
CA ALA A 188 -3.54 -19.76 12.93
C ALA A 188 -3.25 -18.31 12.51
N ALA A 189 -4.24 -17.41 12.66
CA ALA A 189 -4.06 -15.98 12.41
C ALA A 189 -2.96 -15.38 13.29
N HIS A 190 -3.01 -15.61 14.61
CA HIS A 190 -2.02 -15.11 15.56
C HIS A 190 -0.62 -15.67 15.31
N ALA A 191 -0.51 -16.96 14.95
CA ALA A 191 0.76 -17.57 14.63
C ALA A 191 1.43 -16.89 13.43
N ASN A 192 0.68 -16.68 12.34
CA ASN A 192 1.19 -16.02 11.14
C ASN A 192 1.49 -14.53 11.36
N LEU A 193 0.65 -13.78 12.08
CA LEU A 193 0.91 -12.37 12.38
C LEU A 193 2.14 -12.18 13.30
N ARG A 194 2.41 -13.12 14.22
CA ARG A 194 3.66 -13.12 15.00
C ARG A 194 4.88 -13.32 14.11
N LEU A 195 4.82 -14.24 13.14
CA LEU A 195 5.90 -14.44 12.17
C LEU A 195 6.11 -13.20 11.29
N ALA A 196 5.02 -12.59 10.81
CA ALA A 196 5.07 -11.33 10.06
C ALA A 196 5.80 -10.24 10.86
N LEU A 197 5.41 -10.05 12.12
CA LEU A 197 6.03 -9.06 13.00
C LEU A 197 7.51 -9.37 13.28
N MET A 198 7.84 -10.63 13.51
CA MET A 198 9.22 -11.07 13.76
C MET A 198 10.11 -10.79 12.55
N ARG A 199 9.65 -11.13 11.34
CA ARG A 199 10.37 -10.87 10.08
C ARG A 199 10.52 -9.37 9.81
N SER A 200 9.46 -8.59 10.02
CA SER A 200 9.51 -7.12 9.92
C SER A 200 10.53 -6.48 10.87
N LYS A 201 10.71 -7.05 12.07
CA LYS A 201 11.74 -6.59 13.02
C LYS A 201 13.15 -6.98 12.57
N ALA A 202 13.32 -8.20 12.04
CA ALA A 202 14.61 -8.70 11.56
C ALA A 202 15.15 -7.85 10.39
N THR A 203 14.26 -7.30 9.56
CA THR A 203 14.61 -6.40 8.44
C THR A 203 14.62 -4.91 8.81
N ALA A 204 14.56 -4.58 10.10
CA ALA A 204 14.55 -3.21 10.64
C ALA A 204 13.42 -2.30 10.10
N ILE A 205 12.33 -2.87 9.60
CA ILE A 205 11.19 -2.11 9.06
C ILE A 205 10.40 -1.43 10.19
N GLY A 206 10.27 -2.08 11.36
CA GLY A 206 9.57 -1.48 12.49
C GLY A 206 9.32 -2.39 13.68
N ARG A 207 8.87 -1.79 14.80
CA ARG A 207 8.47 -2.51 16.02
C ARG A 207 7.07 -3.13 15.95
N HIS A 208 6.27 -2.67 15.00
CA HIS A 208 4.90 -3.08 14.68
C HIS A 208 4.79 -3.33 13.17
N LEU A 209 3.76 -4.04 12.75
CA LEU A 209 3.38 -4.14 11.34
C LEU A 209 2.95 -2.76 10.80
N PRO A 210 3.04 -2.53 9.48
CA PRO A 210 2.69 -1.25 8.89
C PRO A 210 1.25 -0.85 9.23
N ARG A 211 1.07 0.33 9.82
CA ARG A 211 -0.25 0.81 10.28
C ARG A 211 -1.25 0.91 9.14
N GLN A 212 -0.79 1.18 7.92
CA GLN A 212 -1.62 1.25 6.72
C GLN A 212 -2.25 -0.10 6.33
N TRP A 213 -1.82 -1.22 6.90
CA TRP A 213 -2.46 -2.53 6.68
C TRP A 213 -3.59 -2.81 7.67
N TRP A 214 -3.70 -2.04 8.76
CA TRP A 214 -4.77 -2.19 9.74
C TRP A 214 -6.18 -2.06 9.14
N PRO A 215 -6.46 -1.12 8.21
CA PRO A 215 -7.77 -1.03 7.55
C PRO A 215 -8.19 -2.33 6.84
N PHE A 216 -7.26 -3.14 6.33
CA PHE A 216 -7.61 -4.44 5.73
C PHE A 216 -8.16 -5.41 6.77
N CYS A 217 -7.62 -5.40 8.00
CA CYS A 217 -8.17 -6.22 9.08
C CYS A 217 -9.58 -5.78 9.45
N THR A 218 -9.80 -4.47 9.64
CA THR A 218 -11.11 -3.94 10.04
C THR A 218 -12.18 -4.10 8.98
N ASP A 219 -11.80 -4.15 7.71
CA ASP A 219 -12.73 -4.36 6.59
C ASP A 219 -13.21 -5.82 6.48
N LEU A 220 -12.34 -6.77 6.83
CA LEU A 220 -12.50 -8.18 6.46
C LEU A 220 -12.81 -9.10 7.64
N VAL A 221 -12.39 -8.73 8.85
CA VAL A 221 -12.53 -9.56 10.04
C VAL A 221 -13.69 -9.04 10.90
N GLN A 222 -14.47 -9.96 11.48
CA GLN A 222 -15.55 -9.61 12.41
C GLN A 222 -15.04 -8.76 13.58
N PRO A 223 -15.88 -7.91 14.22
CA PRO A 223 -15.41 -6.98 15.24
C PRO A 223 -14.79 -7.63 16.49
N SER A 224 -15.33 -8.74 16.96
CA SER A 224 -14.92 -9.37 18.23
C SER A 224 -13.42 -9.73 18.26
N PRO A 225 -12.83 -10.34 17.21
CA PRO A 225 -11.40 -10.62 17.19
C PRO A 225 -10.47 -9.43 16.95
N LEU A 226 -10.97 -8.26 16.50
CA LEU A 226 -10.11 -7.13 16.08
C LEU A 226 -9.24 -6.58 17.22
N HIS A 227 -9.75 -6.58 18.45
CA HIS A 227 -9.01 -6.12 19.62
C HIS A 227 -7.65 -6.82 19.76
N ALA A 228 -7.62 -8.14 19.56
CA ALA A 228 -6.41 -8.93 19.67
C ALA A 228 -5.42 -8.62 18.53
N LEU A 229 -5.94 -8.31 17.34
CA LEU A 229 -5.13 -8.02 16.16
C LEU A 229 -4.51 -6.61 16.19
N ALA A 230 -5.18 -5.63 16.79
CA ALA A 230 -4.73 -4.23 16.86
C ALA A 230 -3.31 -4.08 17.45
N THR A 231 -2.95 -4.96 18.39
CA THR A 231 -1.64 -4.98 19.07
C THR A 231 -0.46 -5.15 18.10
N TYR A 232 -0.63 -5.90 17.01
CA TYR A 232 0.43 -6.09 16.00
C TYR A 232 0.75 -4.81 15.24
N PHE A 233 -0.20 -3.87 15.16
CA PHE A 233 -0.08 -2.60 14.42
C PHE A 233 0.21 -1.40 15.34
N GLY A 234 0.29 -1.61 16.65
CA GLY A 234 0.46 -0.52 17.62
C GLY A 234 -0.76 0.41 17.68
N VAL A 235 -1.93 -0.10 17.32
CA VAL A 235 -3.20 0.64 17.37
C VAL A 235 -3.84 0.40 18.74
N ALA A 236 -4.27 1.48 19.41
CA ALA A 236 -5.05 1.35 20.63
C ALA A 236 -6.38 0.67 20.30
N PRO A 237 -6.78 -0.39 21.01
CA PRO A 237 -8.08 -0.98 20.79
C PRO A 237 -9.16 0.05 21.12
N GLU A 238 -10.15 0.23 20.23
CA GLU A 238 -11.30 1.08 20.54
C GLU A 238 -11.97 0.56 21.81
N ALA A 239 -12.28 1.49 22.73
CA ALA A 239 -13.06 1.16 23.93
C ALA A 239 -14.42 0.65 23.47
N GLN A 240 -14.82 -0.54 23.92
CA GLN A 240 -16.18 -1.02 23.70
C GLN A 240 -17.15 -0.02 24.36
N PRO A 241 -18.21 0.44 23.66
CA PRO A 241 -19.25 1.26 24.27
C PRO A 241 -19.99 0.52 25.38
#